data_AF-A0A2H1L741-F1
#
_entry.id   AF-A0A2H1L741-F1
#
_cell.length_a   1.000
_cell.length_b   1.000
_cell.length_c   1.000
_cell.angle_alpha   90.00
_cell.angle_beta   90.00
_cell.angle_gamma   90.00
#
_symmetry.space_group_name_H-M   'P 1'
#
loop_
_entity.id
_entity.type
_entity.pdbx_description
1 polymer ?
#
loop_
_entity_poly.entity_id
_entity_poly.type
_entity_poly.pdbx_seq_one_letter_code
_entity_poly.pdbx_strand_id
1 'polypeptide(L)'
;MALPSIASIALRSVPGAFILNSGIGKLDMDEGTAGYLHAEAVKGIPALEEMDSQQFGKLVALGEIAVGGALLLPVVPNRLAGLALGGFSAGLLSIYFRDPEKTEEDGVRPSGAGTALAKDSWMAAIAVALIAGIGASAAKKSKKK
;
A
#
# COMPACT_ATOMS: atom_id res chain seq x y z
N MET A 1 -27.10 -0.71 3.36
CA MET A 1 -25.63 -0.64 3.51
C MET A 1 -25.35 0.26 4.71
N ALA A 2 -24.63 -0.21 5.73
CA ALA A 2 -24.28 0.65 6.86
C ALA A 2 -23.26 1.69 6.38
N LEU A 3 -23.46 2.96 6.75
CA LEU A 3 -22.51 4.02 6.44
C LEU A 3 -21.16 3.69 7.09
N PRO A 4 -20.03 3.88 6.38
CA PRO A 4 -18.71 3.66 6.95
C PRO A 4 -18.50 4.57 8.16
N SER A 5 -17.84 4.07 9.20
CA SER A 5 -17.52 4.89 10.38
C SER A 5 -16.59 6.04 9.99
N ILE A 6 -16.62 7.15 10.73
CA ILE A 6 -15.73 8.31 10.47
C ILE A 6 -14.26 7.87 10.48
N ALA A 7 -13.87 7.00 11.41
CA ALA A 7 -12.53 6.43 11.45
C ALA A 7 -12.21 5.63 10.18
N SER A 8 -13.16 4.84 9.67
CA SER A 8 -12.99 4.13 8.39
C SER A 8 -12.89 5.08 7.21
N ILE A 9 -13.65 6.17 7.19
CA ILE A 9 -13.57 7.16 6.12
C ILE A 9 -12.20 7.81 6.14
N ALA A 10 -11.73 8.29 7.30
CA ALA A 10 -10.44 8.95 7.44
C ALA A 10 -9.26 8.03 7.06
N LEU A 11 -9.29 6.78 7.52
CA LEU A 11 -8.25 5.79 7.24
C LEU A 11 -8.24 5.31 5.78
N ARG A 12 -9.30 5.59 5.01
CA ARG A 12 -9.38 5.23 3.58
C ARG A 12 -9.15 6.41 2.66
N SER A 13 -9.66 7.59 3.01
CA SER A 13 -9.71 8.75 2.12
C SER A 13 -8.32 9.30 1.80
N VAL A 14 -7.51 9.57 2.83
CA VAL A 14 -6.17 10.17 2.65
C VAL A 14 -5.23 9.23 1.88
N PRO A 15 -4.98 7.98 2.33
CA PRO A 15 -4.12 7.06 1.57
C PRO A 15 -4.72 6.73 0.20
N GLY A 16 -6.05 6.58 0.10
CA GLY A 16 -6.72 6.29 -1.16
C GLY A 16 -6.51 7.39 -2.20
N ALA A 17 -6.66 8.65 -1.82
CA ALA A 17 -6.44 9.79 -2.71
C ALA A 17 -4.98 9.91 -3.13
N PHE A 18 -4.03 9.73 -2.20
CA PHE A 18 -2.61 9.81 -2.50
C PHE A 18 -2.16 8.71 -3.47
N ILE A 19 -2.56 7.46 -3.21
CA ILE A 19 -2.22 6.31 -4.07
C ILE A 19 -2.90 6.43 -5.44
N LEU A 20 -4.17 6.84 -5.49
CA LEU A 20 -4.86 7.04 -6.76
C LEU A 20 -4.19 8.12 -7.61
N ASN A 21 -3.86 9.27 -7.00
CA ASN A 21 -3.15 10.35 -7.67
C ASN A 21 -1.77 9.88 -8.18
N SER A 22 -1.04 9.13 -7.35
CA SER A 22 0.23 8.51 -7.69
C SER A 22 0.11 7.60 -8.93
N GLY A 23 -0.92 6.74 -8.98
CA GLY A 23 -1.14 5.84 -10.11
C GLY A 23 -1.54 6.55 -11.39
N ILE A 24 -2.41 7.55 -11.31
CA ILE A 24 -2.80 8.38 -12.47
C ILE A 24 -1.57 9.12 -13.02
N GLY A 25 -0.74 9.70 -12.14
CA GLY A 25 0.49 10.38 -12.54
C GLY A 25 1.55 9.46 -13.16
N LYS A 26 1.40 8.13 -13.03
CA LYS A 26 2.27 7.11 -13.59
C LYS A 26 1.78 6.52 -14.92
N LEU A 27 0.59 6.88 -15.40
CA LEU A 27 0.04 6.32 -16.64
C LEU A 27 0.88 6.65 -17.89
N ASP A 28 1.46 7.85 -17.93
CA ASP A 28 2.30 8.33 -19.04
C ASP A 28 3.79 8.36 -18.66
N MET A 29 4.25 7.42 -17.82
CA MET A 29 5.66 7.37 -17.43
C MET A 29 6.58 7.05 -18.62
N ASP A 30 7.74 7.70 -18.66
CA ASP A 30 8.78 7.41 -19.65
C ASP A 30 9.56 6.13 -19.30
N GLU A 31 10.34 5.64 -20.27
CA GLU A 31 11.14 4.42 -20.12
C GLU A 31 12.18 4.50 -19.00
N GLY A 32 12.77 5.68 -18.77
CA GLY A 32 13.75 5.88 -17.70
C GLY A 32 13.11 5.80 -16.32
N THR A 33 11.94 6.42 -16.14
CA THR A 33 11.15 6.30 -14.91
C THR A 33 10.71 4.86 -14.67
N ALA A 34 10.23 4.17 -15.72
CA ALA A 34 9.82 2.78 -15.64
C ALA A 34 10.99 1.86 -15.25
N GLY A 35 12.17 2.07 -15.86
CA GLY A 35 13.40 1.34 -15.54
C GLY A 35 13.86 1.56 -14.09
N TYR A 36 13.80 2.81 -13.61
CA TYR A 36 14.15 3.11 -12.21
C TYR A 36 13.20 2.40 -11.22
N LEU A 37 11.89 2.50 -11.44
CA LEU A 37 10.89 1.85 -10.58
C LEU A 37 11.03 0.33 -10.61
N HIS A 38 11.28 -0.25 -11.78
CA HIS A 38 11.49 -1.69 -11.95
C HIS A 38 12.75 -2.15 -11.23
N ALA A 39 13.89 -1.46 -11.40
CA ALA A 39 15.14 -1.79 -10.73
C ALA A 39 15.02 -1.75 -9.20
N GLU A 40 14.33 -0.74 -8.66
CA GLU A 40 14.05 -0.67 -7.21
C GLU A 40 13.12 -1.81 -6.76
N ALA A 41 12.11 -2.17 -7.56
CA ALA A 41 11.19 -3.25 -7.24
C ALA A 41 11.87 -4.63 -7.25
N VAL A 42 12.81 -4.88 -8.15
CA VAL A 42 13.56 -6.15 -8.25
C VAL A 42 14.36 -6.42 -6.98
N LYS A 43 14.89 -5.39 -6.30
CA LYS A 43 15.57 -5.55 -5.00
C LYS A 43 14.66 -6.20 -3.93
N GLY A 44 13.39 -5.80 -3.91
CA GLY A 44 12.37 -6.37 -3.01
C GLY A 44 11.73 -7.66 -3.51
N ILE A 45 11.57 -7.81 -4.82
CA ILE A 45 10.85 -8.93 -5.44
C ILE A 45 11.64 -9.39 -6.68
N PRO A 46 12.65 -10.27 -6.53
CA PRO A 46 13.51 -10.69 -7.63
C PRO A 46 12.77 -11.36 -8.78
N ALA A 47 11.61 -11.96 -8.52
CA ALA A 47 10.76 -12.54 -9.55
C ALA A 47 10.27 -11.52 -10.61
N LEU A 48 10.43 -10.22 -10.34
CA LEU A 48 10.12 -9.17 -11.31
C LEU A 48 11.23 -8.94 -12.34
N GLU A 49 12.43 -9.50 -12.16
CA GLU A 49 13.59 -9.28 -13.05
C GLU A 49 13.31 -9.69 -14.50
N GLU A 50 12.53 -10.77 -14.69
CA GLU A 50 12.15 -11.27 -16.02
C GLU A 50 11.06 -10.43 -16.70
N MET A 51 10.46 -9.47 -15.99
CA MET A 51 9.41 -8.60 -16.53
C MET A 51 10.00 -7.38 -17.22
N ASP A 52 9.48 -7.05 -18.40
CA ASP A 52 9.80 -5.80 -19.08
C ASP A 52 9.46 -4.57 -18.20
N SER A 53 10.35 -3.59 -18.17
CA SER A 53 10.23 -2.43 -17.29
C SER A 53 9.01 -1.56 -17.61
N GLN A 54 8.67 -1.38 -18.88
CA GLN A 54 7.47 -0.62 -19.26
C GLN A 54 6.20 -1.37 -18.88
N GLN A 55 6.18 -2.68 -19.08
CA GLN A 55 5.07 -3.52 -18.63
C GLN A 55 4.91 -3.45 -17.12
N PHE A 56 6.01 -3.54 -16.36
CA PHE A 56 6.01 -3.36 -14.91
C PHE A 56 5.45 -1.99 -14.52
N GLY A 57 5.94 -0.91 -15.14
CA GLY A 57 5.49 0.45 -14.88
C GLY A 57 3.97 0.62 -15.07
N LYS A 58 3.43 0.08 -16.17
CA LYS A 58 1.98 0.06 -16.43
C LYS A 58 1.21 -0.73 -15.38
N LEU A 59 1.71 -1.90 -14.98
CA LEU A 59 1.08 -2.71 -13.93
C LEU A 59 1.09 -2.01 -12.57
N VAL A 60 2.17 -1.31 -12.23
CA VAL A 60 2.24 -0.50 -11.01
C VAL A 60 1.22 0.63 -11.05
N ALA A 61 1.16 1.39 -12.15
CA ALA A 61 0.20 2.48 -12.31
C ALA A 61 -1.25 1.99 -12.15
N LEU A 62 -1.60 0.90 -12.85
CA LEU A 62 -2.93 0.27 -12.73
C LEU A 62 -3.19 -0.29 -11.34
N GLY A 63 -2.18 -0.88 -10.69
CA GLY A 63 -2.27 -1.39 -9.33
C GLY A 63 -2.53 -0.29 -8.31
N GLU A 64 -1.83 0.84 -8.41
CA GLU A 64 -2.07 2.02 -7.58
C GLU A 64 -3.48 2.59 -7.81
N ILE A 65 -3.92 2.71 -9.06
CA ILE A 65 -5.30 3.14 -9.38
C ILE A 65 -6.32 2.18 -8.76
N ALA A 66 -6.11 0.87 -8.87
CA ALA A 66 -7.00 -0.14 -8.32
C ALA A 66 -7.06 -0.08 -6.78
N VAL A 67 -5.91 0.03 -6.10
CA VAL A 67 -5.84 0.14 -4.63
C VAL A 67 -6.45 1.45 -4.16
N GLY A 68 -6.10 2.57 -4.79
CA GLY A 68 -6.65 3.89 -4.48
C GLY A 68 -8.17 3.94 -4.69
N GLY A 69 -8.65 3.40 -5.81
CA GLY A 69 -10.07 3.23 -6.09
C GLY A 69 -10.77 2.33 -5.07
N ALA A 70 -10.16 1.20 -4.70
CA ALA A 70 -10.70 0.29 -3.68
C ALA A 70 -10.84 0.99 -2.31
N LEU A 71 -9.90 1.87 -1.96
CA LEU A 71 -10.00 2.65 -0.72
C LEU A 71 -11.09 3.72 -0.81
N LEU A 72 -11.22 4.44 -1.92
CA LEU A 72 -12.15 5.57 -2.05
C LEU A 72 -13.60 5.17 -2.33
N LEU A 73 -13.83 4.06 -3.03
CA LEU A 73 -15.17 3.67 -3.43
C LEU A 73 -15.96 3.10 -2.25
N PRO A 74 -17.13 3.68 -1.90
CA PRO A 74 -17.92 3.24 -0.75
C PRO A 74 -18.52 1.84 -0.93
N VAL A 75 -18.62 1.36 -2.18
CA VAL A 75 -19.11 0.02 -2.51
C VAL A 75 -18.12 -1.09 -2.09
N VAL A 76 -16.84 -0.76 -1.89
CA VAL A 76 -15.81 -1.73 -1.51
C VAL A 76 -15.79 -1.92 0.01
N PRO A 77 -16.01 -3.14 0.53
CA PRO A 77 -15.96 -3.43 1.97
C PRO A 77 -14.58 -3.14 2.58
N ASN A 78 -14.56 -2.74 3.86
CA ASN A 78 -13.31 -2.43 4.58
C ASN A 78 -12.28 -3.55 4.52
N ARG A 79 -12.71 -4.81 4.66
CA ARG A 79 -11.81 -5.96 4.59
C ARG A 79 -11.13 -6.08 3.23
N LEU A 80 -11.87 -5.88 2.13
CA LEU A 80 -11.30 -5.95 0.78
C LEU A 80 -10.36 -4.78 0.51
N ALA A 81 -10.76 -3.56 0.89
CA ALA A 81 -9.88 -2.39 0.78
C ALA A 81 -8.61 -2.56 1.62
N GLY A 82 -8.73 -3.11 2.83
CA GLY A 82 -7.62 -3.43 3.71
C GLY A 82 -6.69 -4.51 3.15
N LEU A 83 -7.23 -5.56 2.52
CA LEU A 83 -6.40 -6.59 1.85
C LEU A 83 -5.64 -6.01 0.66
N ALA A 84 -6.29 -5.17 -0.16
CA ALA A 84 -5.64 -4.51 -1.29
C ALA A 84 -4.49 -3.59 -0.81
N LEU A 85 -4.75 -2.75 0.19
CA LEU A 85 -3.73 -1.90 0.81
C LEU A 85 -2.63 -2.73 1.47
N GLY A 86 -2.99 -3.84 2.12
CA GLY A 86 -2.06 -4.77 2.76
C GLY A 86 -1.07 -5.36 1.76
N GLY A 87 -1.58 -5.90 0.65
CA GLY A 87 -0.73 -6.44 -0.42
C GLY A 87 0.21 -5.38 -1.02
N PHE A 88 -0.31 -4.18 -1.28
CA PHE A 88 0.50 -3.07 -1.78
C PHE A 88 1.60 -2.66 -0.78
N SER A 89 1.25 -2.48 0.49
CA SER A 89 2.21 -2.14 1.55
C SER A 89 3.25 -3.24 1.81
N ALA A 90 2.87 -4.51 1.68
CA ALA A 90 3.80 -5.63 1.78
C ALA A 90 4.84 -5.61 0.65
N GLY A 91 4.45 -5.23 -0.57
CA GLY A 91 5.38 -5.03 -1.68
C GLY A 91 6.41 -3.95 -1.36
N LEU A 92 5.98 -2.79 -0.86
CA LEU A 92 6.89 -1.69 -0.49
C LEU A 92 7.82 -2.07 0.67
N LEU A 93 7.28 -2.73 1.71
CA LEU A 93 8.07 -3.19 2.84
C LEU A 93 9.05 -4.31 2.44
N SER A 94 8.73 -5.11 1.42
CA SER A 94 9.67 -6.11 0.90
C SER A 94 10.91 -5.45 0.30
N ILE A 95 10.74 -4.32 -0.41
CA ILE A 95 11.87 -3.52 -0.93
C ILE A 95 12.67 -2.96 0.24
N TYR A 96 12.00 -2.40 1.25
CA TYR A 96 12.66 -1.84 2.44
C TYR A 96 13.52 -2.86 3.20
N PHE A 97 13.01 -4.06 3.47
CA PHE A 97 13.72 -5.04 4.29
C PHE A 97 14.74 -5.89 3.52
N ARG A 98 14.68 -5.93 2.19
CA ARG A 98 15.60 -6.74 1.38
C ARG A 98 16.76 -5.96 0.79
N ASP A 99 16.63 -4.64 0.67
CA ASP A 99 17.73 -3.77 0.25
C ASP A 99 18.55 -3.36 1.48
N PRO A 100 19.80 -3.85 1.64
CA PRO A 100 20.63 -3.54 2.81
C PRO A 100 20.98 -2.05 2.91
N GLU A 101 20.83 -1.27 1.84
CA GLU A 101 21.04 0.17 1.87
C GLU A 101 19.87 0.92 2.53
N LYS A 102 18.72 0.27 2.75
CA LYS A 102 17.50 0.90 3.29
C LYS A 102 17.39 0.79 4.81
N THR A 103 18.18 -0.08 5.45
CA THR A 103 18.22 -0.19 6.91
C THR A 103 19.58 0.17 7.47
N GLU A 104 19.64 0.57 8.74
CA GLU A 104 20.88 0.60 9.52
C GLU A 104 21.42 -0.84 9.73
N GLU A 105 22.58 -0.96 10.37
CA GLU A 105 23.24 -2.26 10.64
C GLU A 105 22.37 -3.26 11.43
N ASP A 106 21.33 -2.79 12.12
CA ASP A 106 20.40 -3.65 12.86
C ASP A 106 19.31 -4.31 11.98
N GLY A 107 19.22 -3.94 10.71
CA GLY A 107 18.26 -4.49 9.76
C GLY A 107 16.80 -4.05 9.99
N VAL A 108 16.55 -3.05 10.85
CA VAL A 108 15.19 -2.61 11.21
C VAL A 108 15.02 -1.11 11.03
N ARG A 109 15.92 -0.29 11.58
CA ARG A 109 15.79 1.17 11.55
C ARG A 109 16.11 1.71 10.16
N PRO A 110 15.40 2.73 9.66
CA PRO A 110 15.64 3.23 8.32
C PRO A 110 16.97 3.96 8.24
N SER A 111 17.71 3.68 7.18
CA SER A 111 18.79 4.55 6.74
C SER A 111 18.21 5.86 6.15
N GLY A 112 19.08 6.79 5.78
CA GLY A 112 18.68 7.99 5.03
C GLY A 112 17.94 7.64 3.72
N ALA A 113 18.40 6.62 2.99
CA ALA A 113 17.77 6.15 1.76
C ALA A 113 16.47 5.36 2.02
N GLY A 114 16.36 4.68 3.16
CA GLY A 114 15.19 3.87 3.53
C GLY A 114 14.02 4.64 4.13
N THR A 115 14.23 5.88 4.58
CA THR A 115 13.21 6.67 5.29
C THR A 115 11.94 6.85 4.45
N ALA A 116 12.07 7.00 3.13
CA ALA A 116 10.93 7.16 2.24
C ALA A 116 10.04 5.92 2.16
N LEU A 117 10.60 4.70 2.30
CA LEU A 117 9.86 3.44 2.29
C LEU A 117 9.40 3.03 3.69
N ALA A 118 10.17 3.35 4.73
CA ALA A 118 9.82 3.02 6.11
C ALA A 118 8.48 3.62 6.54
N LYS A 119 8.13 4.83 6.06
CA LYS A 119 6.83 5.46 6.35
C LYS A 119 5.64 4.66 5.82
N ASP A 120 5.84 3.82 4.82
CA ASP A 120 4.78 2.99 4.24
C ASP A 120 4.34 1.87 5.19
N SER A 121 5.08 1.64 6.28
CA SER A 121 4.63 0.84 7.42
C SER A 121 3.30 1.33 8.04
N TRP A 122 3.00 2.62 7.93
CA TRP A 122 1.70 3.16 8.34
C TRP A 122 0.56 2.61 7.49
N MET A 123 0.79 2.40 6.20
CA MET A 123 -0.20 1.79 5.30
C MET A 123 -0.47 0.34 5.69
N ALA A 124 0.55 -0.41 6.10
CA ALA A 124 0.39 -1.75 6.64
C ALA A 124 -0.45 -1.77 7.93
N ALA A 125 -0.20 -0.82 8.85
CA ALA A 125 -1.01 -0.68 10.06
C ALA A 125 -2.48 -0.34 9.75
N ILE A 126 -2.72 0.56 8.79
CA ILE A 126 -4.06 0.90 8.31
C ILE A 126 -4.76 -0.33 7.70
N ALA A 127 -4.05 -1.10 6.88
CA ALA A 127 -4.56 -2.34 6.30
C ALA A 127 -5.02 -3.32 7.38
N VAL A 128 -4.20 -3.54 8.41
CA VAL A 128 -4.56 -4.39 9.57
C VAL A 128 -5.82 -3.87 10.26
N ALA A 129 -5.92 -2.57 10.52
CA ALA A 129 -7.10 -1.97 11.15
C ALA A 129 -8.38 -2.17 10.31
N LEU A 130 -8.28 -2.01 8.98
CA LEU A 130 -9.40 -2.21 8.06
C LEU A 130 -9.84 -3.68 7.99
N ILE A 131 -8.89 -4.63 8.01
CA ILE A 131 -9.15 -6.07 8.00
C ILE A 131 -9.78 -6.52 9.33
N ALA A 132 -9.19 -6.11 10.46
CA ALA A 132 -9.65 -6.45 11.80
C ALA A 132 -11.03 -5.86 12.12
N GLY A 133 -11.41 -4.79 11.41
CA GLY A 133 -12.67 -4.08 11.61
C GLY A 133 -12.52 -2.98 12.65
N ILE A 134 -12.44 -1.74 12.17
CA ILE A 134 -12.41 -0.53 12.99
C ILE A 134 -13.67 -0.51 13.87
N GLY A 135 -13.52 -0.80 15.17
CA GLY A 135 -14.61 -0.73 16.15
C GLY A 135 -15.40 -2.03 16.42
N ALA A 136 -14.82 -3.22 16.20
CA ALA A 136 -15.46 -4.49 16.58
C ALA A 136 -15.89 -4.60 18.07
N SER A 137 -15.50 -3.65 18.94
CA SER A 137 -15.82 -3.64 20.37
C SER A 137 -17.16 -3.01 20.79
N ALA A 138 -17.91 -2.30 19.93
CA ALA A 138 -19.20 -1.74 20.37
C ALA A 138 -20.36 -2.77 20.30
N ALA A 139 -20.31 -3.72 19.36
CA ALA A 139 -21.44 -4.64 19.11
C ALA A 139 -21.45 -5.91 19.98
N LYS A 140 -20.35 -6.25 20.66
CA LYS A 140 -20.26 -7.48 21.47
C LYS A 140 -20.64 -7.30 22.94
N LYS A 141 -20.71 -6.05 23.44
CA LYS A 141 -21.06 -5.77 24.85
C LYS A 141 -22.56 -5.74 25.15
N SER A 142 -23.43 -5.62 24.13
CA SER A 142 -24.90 -5.69 24.33
C SER A 142 -25.46 -7.11 24.36
N LYS A 143 -24.69 -8.14 23.97
CA LYS A 143 -25.13 -9.54 23.95
C LYS A 143 -24.64 -10.38 25.14
N LYS A 144 -24.01 -9.76 26.14
CA LYS A 144 -23.52 -10.47 27.34
C LYS A 144 -23.90 -9.69 28.59
N LYS A 145 -25.13 -9.95 29.06
CA LYS A 145 -25.75 -9.58 30.33
C LYS A 145 -26.21 -8.14 30.48
#